data_AF-A0A933ERJ8-F1
#
_entry.id   AF-A0A933ERJ8-F1
#
_cell.length_a   1.000
_cell.length_b   1.000
_cell.length_c   1.000
_cell.angle_alpha   90.00
_cell.angle_beta   90.00
_cell.angle_gamma   90.00
#
_symmetry.space_group_name_H-M   'P 1'
#
loop_
_entity.id
_entity.type
_entity.pdbx_description
1 polymer ?
#
loop_
_entity_poly.entity_id
_entity_poly.type
_entity_poly.pdbx_seq_one_letter_code
_entity_poly.pdbx_strand_id
1 'polypeptide(L)'
;MITEITSECNGCGVCVLACRKDLIFMKKTGPKRSLAYFVDPQECVVCRQCQRACPVDAVKITSEIPPDAFRKRLPAFHRAYEI
;
A
#
# COMPACT_ATOMS: atom_id res chain seq x y z
N MET A 1 -9.14 1.53 -1.04
CA MET A 1 -8.16 0.52 -0.63
C MET A 1 -7.16 1.20 0.29
N ILE A 2 -7.07 0.80 1.55
CA ILE A 2 -6.06 1.33 2.47
C ILE A 2 -4.97 0.27 2.59
N THR A 3 -3.75 0.63 2.21
CA THR A 3 -2.56 -0.18 2.47
C THR A 3 -1.55 0.69 3.21
N GLU A 4 -1.15 0.27 4.41
CA GLU A 4 -0.27 1.01 5.31
C GLU A 4 0.96 0.18 5.66
N ILE A 5 2.10 0.87 5.84
CA ILE A 5 3.29 0.30 6.47
C ILE A 5 3.49 1.03 7.80
N THR A 6 3.39 0.30 8.91
CA THR A 6 3.39 0.87 10.26
C THR A 6 4.80 1.20 10.76
N SER A 7 4.88 1.87 11.92
CA SER A 7 6.13 2.18 12.64
C SER A 7 6.95 0.96 13.04
N GLU A 8 6.33 -0.22 13.12
CA GLU A 8 6.98 -1.49 13.46
C GLU A 8 7.91 -2.00 12.35
N CYS A 9 7.89 -1.35 11.18
CA CYS A 9 8.80 -1.67 10.10
C CYS A 9 10.26 -1.53 10.56
N ASN A 10 11.00 -2.64 10.48
CA ASN A 10 12.40 -2.75 10.86
C ASN A 10 13.37 -2.53 9.68
N GLY A 11 12.86 -2.27 8.48
CA GLY A 11 13.67 -1.99 7.30
C GLY A 11 14.26 -3.21 6.58
N CYS A 12 13.78 -4.44 6.84
CA CYS A 12 14.33 -5.66 6.23
C CYS A 12 14.15 -5.77 4.70
N GLY A 13 13.20 -5.05 4.11
CA GLY A 13 13.00 -5.00 2.66
C GLY A 13 12.34 -6.23 2.02
N VAL A 14 12.03 -7.30 2.76
CA VAL A 14 11.38 -8.51 2.19
C VAL A 14 10.05 -8.20 1.48
N CYS A 15 9.29 -7.21 1.96
CA CYS A 15 8.05 -6.79 1.32
C CYS A 15 8.25 -6.17 -0.09
N VAL A 16 9.41 -5.57 -0.35
CA VAL A 16 9.79 -5.06 -1.69
C VAL A 16 9.90 -6.23 -2.66
N LEU A 17 10.65 -7.27 -2.28
CA LEU A 17 10.82 -8.48 -3.08
C LEU A 17 9.50 -9.25 -3.28
N ALA A 18 8.61 -9.22 -2.28
CA ALA A 18 7.33 -9.90 -2.34
C ALA A 18 6.28 -9.18 -3.22
N CYS A 19 6.47 -7.89 -3.52
CA CYS A 19 5.48 -7.10 -4.24
C CYS A 19 5.56 -7.34 -5.75
N ARG A 20 4.69 -8.20 -6.30
CA ARG A 20 4.65 -8.50 -7.75
C ARG A 20 4.26 -7.34 -8.66
N LYS A 21 3.80 -6.24 -8.09
CA LYS A 21 3.40 -5.01 -8.80
C LYS A 21 4.43 -3.90 -8.63
N ASP A 22 5.53 -4.17 -7.91
CA ASP A 22 6.60 -3.20 -7.62
C ASP A 22 6.06 -1.89 -7.03
N LEU A 23 5.14 -1.99 -6.07
CA LEU A 23 4.50 -0.83 -5.42
C LEU A 23 5.12 -0.46 -4.08
N ILE A 24 6.05 -1.26 -3.56
CA ILE A 24 6.69 -1.06 -2.26
C ILE A 24 8.17 -0.79 -2.48
N PHE A 25 8.67 0.30 -1.91
CA PHE A 25 10.07 0.71 -2.01
C PHE A 25 10.64 1.08 -0.63
N MET A 26 11.97 1.09 -0.54
CA MET A 26 12.67 1.54 0.67
C MET A 26 12.97 3.04 0.57
N LYS A 27 12.65 3.77 1.64
CA LYS A 27 13.04 5.17 1.83
C LYS A 27 13.97 5.28 3.03
N LYS A 28 15.10 5.97 2.85
CA LYS A 28 15.99 6.31 3.97
C LYS A 28 15.30 7.32 4.88
N THR A 29 15.15 6.99 6.15
CA THR A 29 14.48 7.81 7.18
C THR A 29 15.44 8.26 8.28
N GLY A 30 16.70 7.82 8.24
CA GLY A 30 17.74 8.28 9.13
C GLY A 30 19.13 7.80 8.70
N PRO A 31 20.18 8.06 9.50
CA PRO A 31 21.56 7.68 9.15
C PRO A 31 21.74 6.18 8.93
N LYS A 32 21.03 5.37 9.72
CA LYS A 32 21.05 3.90 9.69
C LYS A 32 19.65 3.28 9.64
N ARG A 33 18.64 4.05 9.24
CA ARG A 33 17.24 3.59 9.21
C ARG A 33 16.64 3.82 7.83
N SER A 34 15.96 2.80 7.33
CA SER A 34 15.17 2.84 6.11
C SER A 34 13.84 2.14 6.38
N LEU A 35 12.75 2.75 5.94
CA LEU A 35 11.41 2.18 6.08
C LEU A 35 10.84 1.90 4.70
N ALA A 36 10.04 0.84 4.61
CA ALA A 36 9.27 0.57 3.41
C ALA A 36 8.09 1.53 3.31
N TYR A 37 7.69 1.90 2.10
CA TYR A 37 6.50 2.72 1.83
C TYR A 37 5.83 2.28 0.52
N PHE A 38 4.52 2.51 0.40
CA PHE A 38 3.79 2.32 -0.86
C PHE A 38 3.92 3.56 -1.74
N VAL A 39 4.26 3.39 -3.03
CA VAL A 39 4.30 4.51 -3.99
C VAL A 39 2.91 4.82 -4.54
N ASP A 40 2.17 3.78 -4.93
CA ASP A 40 0.79 3.89 -5.41
C ASP A 40 -0.06 2.76 -4.80
N PRO A 41 -0.57 2.96 -3.58
CA PRO A 41 -1.36 1.95 -2.89
C PRO A 41 -2.69 1.62 -3.61
N GLN A 42 -3.16 2.47 -4.54
CA GLN A 42 -4.41 2.24 -5.26
C GLN A 42 -4.26 1.19 -6.36
N GLU A 43 -3.05 1.03 -6.90
CA GLU A 43 -2.71 0.00 -7.90
C GLU A 43 -2.49 -1.39 -7.30
N CYS A 44 -2.56 -1.51 -5.97
CA CYS A 44 -2.45 -2.78 -5.28
C CYS A 44 -3.62 -3.71 -5.67
N VAL A 45 -3.30 -4.96 -5.96
CA VAL A 45 -4.29 -6.01 -6.31
C VAL A 45 -4.67 -6.88 -5.12
N VAL A 46 -4.30 -6.47 -3.89
CA VAL A 46 -4.66 -7.15 -2.64
C VAL A 46 -4.23 -8.63 -2.60
N CYS A 47 -3.09 -8.96 -3.21
CA CYS A 47 -2.58 -10.34 -3.21
C CYS A 47 -2.01 -10.82 -1.86
N ARG A 48 -1.77 -9.88 -0.93
CA ARG A 48 -1.30 -10.12 0.46
C ARG A 48 0.07 -10.80 0.59
N GLN A 49 0.85 -10.88 -0.47
CA GLN A 49 2.18 -11.48 -0.43
C GLN A 49 3.15 -10.69 0.47
N CYS A 50 3.19 -9.36 0.34
CA CYS A 50 4.00 -8.51 1.20
C CYS A 50 3.57 -8.54 2.68
N GLN A 51 2.27 -8.67 2.94
CA GLN A 51 1.74 -8.83 4.30
C GLN A 51 2.22 -10.14 4.94
N ARG A 52 2.06 -11.27 4.26
CA ARG A 52 2.51 -12.59 4.75
C ARG A 52 4.02 -12.69 4.92
N ALA A 53 4.77 -12.00 4.06
CA ALA A 53 6.23 -12.05 4.09
C ALA A 53 6.85 -11.14 5.17
N CYS A 54 6.08 -10.23 5.76
CA CYS A 54 6.62 -9.29 6.75
C CYS A 54 6.92 -10.01 8.08
N PRO A 55 8.18 -10.10 8.52
CA PRO A 55 8.55 -10.84 9.73
C PRO A 55 8.08 -10.18 11.04
N VAL A 56 7.67 -8.92 10.97
CA VAL A 56 7.23 -8.10 12.10
C VAL A 56 5.79 -7.59 11.92
N ASP A 57 5.06 -8.14 10.95
CA ASP A 57 3.65 -7.79 10.68
C ASP A 57 3.38 -6.28 10.51
N ALA A 58 4.34 -5.55 9.94
CA ALA A 58 4.25 -4.11 9.72
C ALA A 58 3.47 -3.70 8.45
N VAL A 59 3.13 -4.64 7.56
CA VAL A 59 2.41 -4.35 6.31
C VAL A 59 0.92 -4.68 6.49
N LYS A 60 0.04 -3.68 6.44
CA LYS A 60 -1.41 -3.84 6.60
C LYS A 60 -2.11 -3.62 5.26
N ILE A 61 -2.94 -4.57 4.86
CA ILE A 61 -3.75 -4.49 3.63
C ILE A 61 -5.22 -4.64 4.01
N THR A 62 -6.00 -3.57 3.79
CA THR A 62 -7.47 -3.60 3.93
C THR A 62 -8.14 -3.36 2.59
N SER A 63 -9.28 -4.02 2.38
CA SER A 63 -10.14 -3.85 1.20
C SER A 63 -11.11 -2.68 1.36
N GLU A 64 -11.00 -1.90 2.44
CA GLU A 64 -11.84 -0.76 2.68
C GLU A 64 -11.56 0.33 1.64
N ILE A 65 -12.64 0.87 1.07
CA ILE A 65 -12.60 1.97 0.13
C ILE A 65 -12.71 3.25 0.97
N PRO A 66 -11.66 4.11 1.04
CA PRO A 66 -11.79 5.42 1.62
C PRO A 66 -12.99 6.14 0.99
N PRO A 67 -13.80 6.89 1.75
CA PRO A 67 -14.99 7.55 1.22
C PRO A 67 -14.71 8.44 -0.01
N ASP A 68 -13.49 8.97 -0.11
CA ASP A 68 -13.00 9.83 -1.18
C ASP A 68 -12.34 9.09 -2.36
N ALA A 69 -12.04 7.79 -2.22
CA ALA A 69 -11.42 6.98 -3.29
C ALA A 69 -12.37 6.72 -4.47
N PHE A 70 -13.68 6.92 -4.29
CA PHE A 70 -14.69 6.84 -5.35
C PHE A 70 -14.44 7.83 -6.49
N ARG A 71 -13.81 8.97 -6.24
CA ARG A 71 -13.60 10.03 -7.25
C ARG A 71 -12.51 9.73 -8.28
N LYS A 72 -11.53 8.87 -7.96
CA LYS A 72 -10.33 8.68 -8.82
C LYS A 72 -10.36 7.44 -9.72
N ARG A 73 -11.21 6.46 -9.43
CA ARG A 73 -11.11 5.12 -10.04
C ARG A 73 -12.20 4.75 -11.04
N LEU A 74 -13.15 5.63 -11.33
CA LEU A 74 -14.18 5.38 -12.35
C LEU A 74 -14.07 6.36 -13.53
N PRO A 75 -13.56 5.93 -14.69
CA PRO A 75 -13.64 6.71 -15.92
C PRO A 75 -15.04 6.70 -16.59
N ALA A 76 -16.12 6.32 -15.91
CA ALA A 76 -17.42 6.06 -16.58
C ALA A 76 -18.72 6.43 -15.82
N PHE A 77 -18.70 7.05 -14.63
CA PHE A 77 -19.93 7.36 -13.88
C PHE A 77 -20.06 8.84 -13.45
N HIS A 78 -19.49 9.78 -14.20
CA HIS A 78 -19.68 11.21 -13.95
C HIS A 78 -21.11 11.74 -14.28
N ARG A 79 -22.14 10.88 -14.32
CA ARG A 79 -23.49 11.28 -14.73
C ARG A 79 -24.67 10.59 -14.04
N ALA A 80 -24.46 9.82 -12.97
CA ALA A 80 -25.53 9.02 -12.36
C ALA A 80 -26.01 9.50 -10.98
N TYR A 81 -25.34 10.49 -10.35
CA TYR A 81 -25.69 10.94 -8.99
C TYR A 81 -25.65 12.47 -8.82
N GLU A 82 -25.95 13.21 -9.89
CA GLU A 82 -26.47 14.58 -9.77
C GLU A 82 -27.99 14.48 -9.92
N ILE A 83 -28.69 14.28 -8.80
CA ILE A 83 -30.10 14.67 -8.65
C ILE A 83 -30.09 15.92 -7.77
#